data_AF-A0A163JT90-F1
#
_entry.id   AF-A0A163JT90-F1
#
_cell.length_a   1.000
_cell.length_b   1.000
_cell.length_c   1.000
_cell.angle_alpha   90.00
_cell.angle_beta   90.00
_cell.angle_gamma   90.00
#
_symmetry.space_group_name_H-M   'P 1'
#
loop_
_entity.id
_entity.type
_entity.pdbx_description
1 polymer ?
#
loop_
_entity_poly.entity_id
_entity_poly.type
_entity_poly.pdbx_seq_one_letter_code
_entity_poly.pdbx_strand_id
1 'polypeptide(L)'
;MTSKEPGVEHRDPQYFGYYAMLQHQQNMLQDNVRTSTYRSAILLNGPNCFQDKDVMDVGAGSGILSYFAVQAGARQVYAVEASGMATKMDRLIKTPGKNGFLKDKITVVKAKMEDENLPIPQVDTIVSEPIGVLLFHERMLESYIHARDHYLKPGGAMFPSSGGIFLAPFTDATLWTETMAKARFWEQNSFYGVDLTPLYDEAKAEMFGQPVVGHFDPRQLITTPTTPTYHVDFATVTVDALKDLTMPFEFTSSYTGLMHGVAGWFDLQFVPPHNERHDTAVELSTGPADERTHWQQVRFLFKEPLAVNATQTIYGWMRCVVNDMRSYTIYCHVTLDPLRLPDPATAVLDGAFEATPHDPLVRRGRWELHEQTYNYNYNPELVQPGGHQPEYACLYQPGMQDFIEEVYEDLV
;
A
#
# COMPACT_ATOMS: atom_id res chain seq x y z
N MET A 1 -32.38 8.24 -8.73
CA MET A 1 -32.34 6.78 -8.63
C MET A 1 -31.25 6.45 -7.63
N THR A 2 -31.61 5.93 -6.46
CA THR A 2 -30.66 5.53 -5.42
C THR A 2 -29.79 4.39 -5.96
N SER A 3 -28.55 4.68 -6.33
CA SER A 3 -27.54 3.65 -6.55
C SER A 3 -27.30 3.00 -5.19
N LYS A 4 -27.99 1.89 -4.92
CA LYS A 4 -27.64 1.03 -3.79
C LYS A 4 -26.26 0.48 -4.10
N GLU A 5 -25.25 1.05 -3.46
CA GLU A 5 -23.92 0.47 -3.39
C GLU A 5 -24.09 -1.01 -3.02
N PRO A 6 -23.58 -1.96 -3.82
CA PRO A 6 -23.66 -3.37 -3.47
C PRO A 6 -22.83 -3.60 -2.20
N GLY A 7 -23.46 -4.16 -1.17
CA GLY A 7 -22.79 -4.51 0.07
C GLY A 7 -21.79 -5.66 -0.14
N VAL A 8 -20.67 -5.62 0.58
CA VAL A 8 -19.57 -6.60 0.50
C VAL A 8 -19.74 -7.75 1.51
N GLU A 9 -20.83 -7.77 2.26
CA GLU A 9 -21.05 -8.69 3.38
C GLU A 9 -21.10 -10.17 2.93
N HIS A 10 -21.47 -10.40 1.67
CA HIS A 10 -21.45 -11.73 1.07
C HIS A 10 -20.04 -12.35 0.98
N ARG A 11 -18.97 -11.54 1.11
CA ARG A 11 -17.56 -11.96 1.11
C ARG A 11 -16.95 -12.10 2.50
N ASP A 12 -17.66 -11.67 3.53
CA ASP A 12 -17.20 -11.74 4.92
C ASP A 12 -16.81 -13.15 5.37
N PRO A 13 -17.53 -14.24 5.00
CA PRO A 13 -17.14 -15.58 5.41
C PRO A 13 -15.74 -15.98 4.91
N GLN A 14 -15.39 -15.65 3.66
CA GLN A 14 -14.07 -15.93 3.11
C GLN A 14 -12.99 -15.05 3.76
N TYR A 15 -13.27 -13.76 3.89
CA TYR A 15 -12.37 -12.79 4.51
C TYR A 15 -12.05 -13.15 5.97
N PHE A 16 -13.06 -13.35 6.81
CA PHE A 16 -12.86 -13.74 8.21
C PHE A 16 -12.35 -15.18 8.34
N GLY A 17 -12.67 -16.07 7.38
CA GLY A 17 -12.11 -17.42 7.32
C GLY A 17 -10.58 -17.40 7.14
N TYR A 18 -10.08 -16.55 6.26
CA TYR A 18 -8.65 -16.30 6.06
C TYR A 18 -8.00 -15.79 7.36
N TYR A 19 -8.50 -14.70 7.94
CA TYR A 19 -7.92 -14.11 9.15
C TYR A 19 -8.04 -14.98 10.42
N ALA A 20 -8.92 -15.99 10.41
CA ALA A 20 -9.02 -16.99 11.48
C ALA A 20 -7.90 -18.06 11.45
N MET A 21 -7.08 -18.14 10.40
CA MET A 21 -5.99 -19.13 10.34
C MET A 21 -4.73 -18.63 11.06
N LEU A 22 -4.14 -19.50 11.89
CA LEU A 22 -2.91 -19.17 12.62
C LEU A 22 -1.72 -18.92 11.70
N GLN A 23 -1.67 -19.55 10.52
CA GLN A 23 -0.62 -19.31 9.54
C GLN A 23 -0.62 -17.85 9.05
N HIS A 24 -1.80 -17.29 8.76
CA HIS A 24 -1.90 -15.89 8.31
C HIS A 24 -1.55 -14.92 9.45
N GLN A 25 -2.00 -15.19 10.68
CA GLN A 25 -1.56 -14.44 11.85
C GLN A 25 -0.04 -14.53 12.07
N GLN A 26 0.55 -15.71 11.90
CA GLN A 26 1.98 -15.92 12.04
C GLN A 26 2.77 -15.11 11.00
N ASN A 27 2.33 -15.10 9.74
CA ASN A 27 2.98 -14.30 8.69
C ASN A 27 3.04 -12.82 9.07
N MET A 28 1.94 -12.28 9.61
CA MET A 28 1.87 -10.91 10.11
C MET A 28 2.76 -10.67 11.33
N LEU A 29 2.82 -11.62 12.27
CA LEU A 29 3.65 -11.52 13.48
C LEU A 29 5.15 -11.68 13.21
N GLN A 30 5.52 -12.39 12.14
CA GLN A 30 6.92 -12.59 11.74
C GLN A 30 7.49 -11.42 10.93
N ASP A 31 6.63 -10.51 10.46
CA ASP A 31 7.08 -9.21 9.98
C ASP A 31 7.57 -8.38 11.19
N ASN A 32 8.89 -8.40 11.38
CA ASN A 32 9.55 -7.74 12.50
C ASN A 32 9.44 -6.22 12.39
N VAL A 33 9.56 -5.65 11.18
CA VAL A 33 9.44 -4.20 10.95
C VAL A 33 8.07 -3.75 11.42
N ARG A 34 7.00 -4.41 10.94
CA ARG A 34 5.64 -4.16 11.38
C ARG A 34 5.51 -4.30 12.91
N THR A 35 5.77 -5.50 13.43
CA THR A 35 5.39 -5.83 14.82
C THR A 35 6.21 -5.01 15.82
N SER A 36 7.50 -4.78 15.56
CA SER A 36 8.36 -4.00 16.44
C SER A 36 8.09 -2.50 16.38
N THR A 37 7.70 -1.97 15.23
CA THR A 37 7.35 -0.54 15.09
C THR A 37 6.05 -0.23 15.82
N TYR A 38 5.00 -1.05 15.66
CA TYR A 38 3.78 -0.94 16.45
C TYR A 38 4.05 -1.05 17.96
N ARG A 39 4.89 -2.02 18.37
CA ARG A 39 5.29 -2.16 19.77
C ARG A 39 5.98 -0.90 20.29
N SER A 40 6.92 -0.36 19.53
CA SER A 40 7.68 0.84 19.90
C SER A 40 6.78 2.05 19.99
N ALA A 41 5.90 2.25 19.01
CA ALA A 41 4.90 3.31 18.99
C ALA A 41 4.01 3.27 20.24
N ILE A 42 3.49 2.09 20.61
CA ILE A 42 2.62 1.93 21.78
C ILE A 42 3.39 2.16 23.09
N LEU A 43 4.58 1.56 23.25
CA LEU A 43 5.35 1.66 24.49
C LEU A 43 5.93 3.06 24.72
N LEU A 44 6.46 3.72 23.69
CA LEU A 44 6.99 5.08 23.79
C LEU A 44 5.90 6.10 24.12
N ASN A 45 4.69 5.89 23.58
CA ASN A 45 3.53 6.74 23.87
C ASN A 45 2.73 6.27 25.10
N GLY A 46 3.23 5.26 25.82
CA GLY A 46 2.58 4.67 26.99
C GLY A 46 2.12 5.71 28.02
N PRO A 47 3.02 6.58 28.54
CA PRO A 47 2.67 7.54 29.58
C PRO A 47 1.51 8.49 29.23
N ASN A 48 1.36 8.86 27.95
CA ASN A 48 0.39 9.86 27.52
C ASN A 48 -0.89 9.23 26.94
N CYS A 49 -0.80 8.07 26.30
CA CYS A 49 -1.89 7.49 25.52
C CYS A 49 -2.39 6.13 26.02
N PHE A 50 -1.65 5.41 26.85
CA PHE A 50 -2.05 4.04 27.25
C PHE A 50 -2.10 3.85 28.77
N GLN A 51 -1.17 4.44 29.53
CA GLN A 51 -1.08 4.30 30.99
C GLN A 51 -2.40 4.73 31.67
N ASP A 52 -3.02 3.80 32.39
CA ASP A 52 -4.29 3.98 33.10
C ASP A 52 -5.49 4.38 32.21
N LYS A 53 -5.38 4.15 30.89
CA LYS A 53 -6.40 4.44 29.89
C LYS A 53 -7.22 3.21 29.49
N ASP A 54 -8.44 3.44 29.00
CA ASP A 54 -9.21 2.42 28.28
C ASP A 54 -8.82 2.46 26.80
N VAL A 55 -8.53 1.29 26.23
CA VAL A 55 -8.03 1.15 24.85
C VAL A 55 -8.96 0.23 24.06
N MET A 56 -9.20 0.54 22.80
CA MET A 56 -9.86 -0.37 21.85
C MET A 56 -8.85 -0.85 20.82
N ASP A 57 -8.83 -2.16 20.54
CA ASP A 57 -8.06 -2.79 19.48
C ASP A 57 -9.04 -3.29 18.40
N VAL A 58 -9.05 -2.63 17.24
CA VAL A 58 -10.03 -2.89 16.16
C VAL A 58 -9.45 -3.90 15.17
N GLY A 59 -10.13 -5.03 14.99
CA GLY A 59 -9.61 -6.14 14.19
C GLY A 59 -8.39 -6.77 14.86
N ALA A 60 -8.52 -7.05 16.16
CA ALA A 60 -7.40 -7.38 17.03
C ALA A 60 -6.63 -8.66 16.62
N GLY A 61 -7.20 -9.51 15.76
CA GLY A 61 -6.56 -10.71 15.24
C GLY A 61 -6.11 -11.63 16.37
N SER A 62 -4.81 -11.92 16.43
CA SER A 62 -4.20 -12.70 17.52
C SER A 62 -4.17 -11.98 18.87
N GLY A 63 -4.38 -10.66 18.91
CA GLY A 63 -4.40 -9.80 20.11
C GLY A 63 -3.07 -9.11 20.40
N ILE A 64 -2.10 -9.16 19.49
CA ILE A 64 -0.74 -8.68 19.75
C ILE A 64 -0.69 -7.19 20.13
N LEU A 65 -1.48 -6.33 19.48
CA LEU A 65 -1.53 -4.90 19.79
C LEU A 65 -2.19 -4.66 21.15
N SER A 66 -3.26 -5.39 21.46
CA SER A 66 -3.84 -5.43 22.81
C SER A 66 -2.81 -5.79 23.89
N TYR A 67 -1.91 -6.75 23.62
CA TYR A 67 -0.89 -7.14 24.58
C TYR A 67 0.16 -6.05 24.79
N PHE A 68 0.54 -5.34 23.73
CA PHE A 68 1.43 -4.17 23.83
C PHE A 68 0.76 -3.02 24.59
N ALA A 69 -0.54 -2.77 24.39
CA ALA A 69 -1.28 -1.78 25.16
C ALA A 69 -1.28 -2.10 26.66
N VAL A 70 -1.46 -3.36 27.05
CA VAL A 70 -1.32 -3.78 28.46
C VAL A 70 0.11 -3.57 28.97
N GLN A 71 1.13 -3.88 28.16
CA GLN A 71 2.54 -3.62 28.52
C GLN A 71 2.82 -2.11 28.69
N ALA A 72 2.12 -1.26 27.95
CA ALA A 72 2.18 0.20 28.06
C ALA A 72 1.35 0.78 29.23
N GLY A 73 0.75 -0.08 30.06
CA GLY A 73 0.03 0.33 31.26
C GLY A 73 -1.48 0.53 31.08
N ALA A 74 -2.09 0.04 29.99
CA ALA A 74 -3.53 0.11 29.79
C ALA A 74 -4.31 -0.39 31.02
N ARG A 75 -5.32 0.39 31.42
CA ARG A 75 -6.25 -0.01 32.49
C ARG A 75 -7.07 -1.20 32.04
N GLN A 76 -7.67 -1.07 30.86
CA GLN A 76 -8.55 -2.04 30.23
C GLN A 76 -8.39 -1.95 28.70
N VAL A 77 -8.37 -3.11 28.02
CA VAL A 77 -8.40 -3.19 26.56
C VAL A 77 -9.67 -3.91 26.11
N TYR A 78 -10.33 -3.38 25.08
CA TYR A 78 -11.46 -3.98 24.39
C TYR A 78 -10.99 -4.45 23.01
N ALA A 79 -10.74 -5.74 22.87
CA ALA A 79 -10.21 -6.34 21.64
C ALA A 79 -11.37 -6.82 20.77
N VAL A 80 -11.70 -6.07 19.73
CA VAL A 80 -12.81 -6.37 18.81
C VAL A 80 -12.28 -7.21 17.66
N GLU A 81 -12.81 -8.42 17.49
CA GLU A 81 -12.35 -9.36 16.48
C GLU A 81 -13.52 -10.18 15.92
N ALA A 82 -13.81 -10.02 14.63
CA ALA A 82 -14.97 -10.65 13.99
C ALA A 82 -14.75 -12.15 13.70
N SER A 83 -13.50 -12.57 13.45
CA SER A 83 -13.18 -13.92 13.01
C SER A 83 -13.15 -14.95 14.14
N GLY A 84 -12.89 -16.21 13.76
CA GLY A 84 -12.60 -17.29 14.71
C GLY A 84 -11.27 -17.12 15.48
N MET A 85 -10.51 -16.05 15.23
CA MET A 85 -9.31 -15.73 16.01
C MET A 85 -9.64 -15.23 17.42
N ALA A 86 -10.78 -14.57 17.62
CA ALA A 86 -11.24 -14.12 18.94
C ALA A 86 -11.22 -15.25 19.99
N THR A 87 -11.69 -16.45 19.63
CA THR A 87 -11.67 -17.63 20.51
C THR A 87 -10.25 -18.10 20.84
N LYS A 88 -9.31 -17.96 19.90
CA LYS A 88 -7.89 -18.33 20.11
C LYS A 88 -7.19 -17.31 20.99
N MET A 89 -7.46 -16.02 20.80
CA MET A 89 -7.00 -14.93 21.66
C MET A 89 -7.49 -15.14 23.10
N ASP A 90 -8.77 -15.45 23.28
CA ASP A 90 -9.36 -15.76 24.58
C ASP A 90 -8.64 -16.92 25.28
N ARG A 91 -8.32 -17.98 24.53
CA ARG A 91 -7.53 -19.12 25.03
C ARG A 91 -6.14 -18.68 25.46
N LEU A 92 -5.46 -17.83 24.69
CA LEU A 92 -4.11 -17.33 25.02
C LEU A 92 -4.11 -16.55 26.33
N ILE A 93 -5.09 -15.66 26.53
CA ILE A 93 -5.24 -14.82 27.73
C ILE A 93 -5.58 -15.67 28.96
N LYS A 94 -6.46 -16.68 28.81
CA LYS A 94 -7.01 -17.47 29.92
C LYS A 94 -6.19 -18.71 30.28
N THR A 95 -5.15 -19.06 29.53
CA THR A 95 -4.35 -20.28 29.80
C THR A 95 -3.60 -20.16 31.12
N PRO A 96 -3.87 -21.03 32.13
CA PRO A 96 -3.22 -20.95 33.42
C PRO A 96 -1.69 -21.08 33.34
N GLY A 97 -0.98 -20.27 34.13
CA GLY A 97 0.49 -20.27 34.17
C GLY A 97 1.16 -19.65 32.94
N LYS A 98 0.39 -19.04 32.03
CA LYS A 98 0.90 -18.30 30.86
C LYS A 98 0.34 -16.88 30.90
N ASN A 99 1.15 -15.91 30.48
CA ASN A 99 0.75 -14.51 30.25
C ASN A 99 -0.11 -13.86 31.35
N GLY A 100 0.19 -14.14 32.62
CA GLY A 100 -0.64 -13.68 33.75
C GLY A 100 -0.80 -12.17 33.85
N PHE A 101 0.09 -11.39 33.23
CA PHE A 101 0.00 -9.92 33.13
C PHE A 101 -1.19 -9.44 32.28
N LEU A 102 -1.78 -10.29 31.45
CA LEU A 102 -2.97 -9.99 30.63
C LEU A 102 -4.30 -10.25 31.37
N LYS A 103 -4.24 -10.96 32.50
CA LYS A 103 -5.44 -11.38 33.22
C LYS A 103 -6.23 -10.17 33.70
N ASP A 104 -7.54 -10.21 33.50
CA ASP A 104 -8.48 -9.15 33.92
C ASP A 104 -8.19 -7.76 33.29
N LYS A 105 -7.36 -7.72 32.23
CA LYS A 105 -6.96 -6.49 31.51
C LYS A 105 -7.52 -6.40 30.10
N ILE A 106 -7.98 -7.52 29.53
CA ILE A 106 -8.47 -7.59 28.14
C ILE A 106 -9.85 -8.22 28.12
N THR A 107 -10.80 -7.52 27.50
CA THR A 107 -12.12 -8.03 27.15
C THR A 107 -12.15 -8.31 25.66
N VAL A 108 -12.27 -9.59 25.29
CA VAL A 108 -12.42 -10.01 23.89
C VAL A 108 -13.88 -9.84 23.48
N VAL A 109 -14.13 -9.07 22.44
CA VAL A 109 -15.46 -8.82 21.86
C VAL A 109 -15.50 -9.46 20.49
N LYS A 110 -16.12 -10.64 20.39
CA LYS A 110 -16.29 -11.33 19.11
C LYS A 110 -17.47 -10.74 18.32
N ALA A 111 -17.20 -9.72 17.52
CA ALA A 111 -18.19 -9.00 16.72
C ALA A 111 -17.51 -8.28 15.54
N LYS A 112 -18.30 -7.83 14.57
CA LYS A 112 -17.82 -6.79 13.63
C LYS A 112 -17.81 -5.45 14.34
N MET A 113 -16.95 -4.54 13.89
CA MET A 113 -16.89 -3.20 14.49
C MET A 113 -18.18 -2.41 14.24
N GLU A 114 -18.84 -2.69 13.12
CA GLU A 114 -20.07 -2.05 12.65
C GLU A 114 -21.34 -2.69 13.23
N ASP A 115 -21.23 -3.76 14.02
CA ASP A 115 -22.39 -4.36 14.69
C ASP A 115 -22.97 -3.36 15.71
N GLU A 116 -24.30 -3.27 15.78
CA GLU A 116 -24.97 -2.32 16.67
C GLU A 116 -24.79 -2.69 18.15
N ASN A 117 -24.64 -1.66 19.00
CA ASN A 117 -24.63 -1.77 20.46
C ASN A 117 -23.56 -2.72 21.03
N LEU A 118 -22.32 -2.64 20.54
CA LEU A 118 -21.22 -3.37 21.16
C LEU A 118 -21.10 -3.00 22.65
N PRO A 119 -20.86 -3.97 23.55
CA PRO A 119 -20.78 -3.74 24.98
C PRO A 119 -19.44 -3.09 25.38
N ILE A 120 -19.11 -1.96 24.77
CA ILE A 120 -17.84 -1.25 24.89
C ILE A 120 -18.14 0.21 25.23
N PRO A 121 -17.57 0.78 26.32
CA PRO A 121 -17.67 2.20 26.59
C PRO A 121 -16.87 3.01 25.56
N GLN A 122 -17.02 4.34 25.58
CA GLN A 122 -16.04 5.18 24.88
C GLN A 122 -14.65 5.00 25.50
N VAL A 123 -13.62 4.95 24.66
CA VAL A 123 -12.22 4.68 25.01
C VAL A 123 -11.36 5.92 24.82
N ASP A 124 -10.21 5.95 25.49
CA ASP A 124 -9.25 7.07 25.38
C ASP A 124 -8.35 6.92 24.15
N THR A 125 -8.07 5.70 23.72
CA THR A 125 -7.19 5.39 22.59
C THR A 125 -7.73 4.24 21.76
N ILE A 126 -7.68 4.38 20.44
CA ILE A 126 -7.95 3.29 19.50
C ILE A 126 -6.64 2.90 18.81
N VAL A 127 -6.31 1.63 18.88
CA VAL A 127 -5.23 1.00 18.12
C VAL A 127 -5.83 0.05 17.07
N SER A 128 -5.22 -0.02 15.91
CA SER A 128 -5.59 -1.00 14.88
C SER A 128 -4.42 -1.18 13.92
N GLU A 129 -4.45 -2.26 13.16
CA GLU A 129 -3.68 -2.39 11.93
C GLU A 129 -4.70 -2.61 10.79
N PRO A 130 -5.27 -1.52 10.23
CA PRO A 130 -6.32 -1.60 9.21
C PRO A 130 -5.77 -1.52 7.79
N ILE A 131 -4.51 -1.88 7.57
CA ILE A 131 -3.73 -1.43 6.42
C ILE A 131 -3.57 -2.55 5.40
N GLY A 132 -4.00 -2.27 4.17
CA GLY A 132 -3.77 -3.13 3.01
C GLY A 132 -2.68 -2.58 2.08
N VAL A 133 -2.47 -3.28 0.97
CA VAL A 133 -1.67 -2.76 -0.17
C VAL A 133 -2.17 -1.36 -0.55
N LEU A 134 -1.23 -0.44 -0.79
CA LEU A 134 -1.52 0.97 -1.08
C LEU A 134 -2.38 1.65 0.02
N LEU A 135 -2.14 1.32 1.29
CA LEU A 135 -2.80 1.82 2.49
C LEU A 135 -4.25 1.33 2.70
N PHE A 136 -5.08 1.35 1.65
CA PHE A 136 -6.54 1.24 1.77
C PHE A 136 -7.15 -0.07 1.26
N HIS A 137 -6.37 -0.96 0.64
CA HIS A 137 -6.89 -2.26 0.18
C HIS A 137 -7.56 -3.03 1.34
N GLU A 138 -8.52 -3.90 1.02
CA GLU A 138 -9.39 -4.63 1.97
C GLU A 138 -10.41 -3.77 2.74
N ARG A 139 -10.36 -2.44 2.56
CA ARG A 139 -11.34 -1.47 3.07
C ARG A 139 -11.51 -1.48 4.60
N MET A 140 -10.50 -1.97 5.33
CA MET A 140 -10.56 -2.04 6.81
C MET A 140 -10.44 -0.67 7.48
N LEU A 141 -9.92 0.35 6.79
CA LEU A 141 -9.94 1.75 7.25
C LEU A 141 -11.36 2.26 7.56
N GLU A 142 -12.39 1.74 6.89
CA GLU A 142 -13.78 2.11 7.16
C GLU A 142 -14.21 1.66 8.57
N SER A 143 -13.84 0.44 8.97
CA SER A 143 -14.05 -0.07 10.33
C SER A 143 -13.27 0.74 11.36
N TYR A 144 -12.07 1.19 11.01
CA TYR A 144 -11.23 2.01 11.88
C TYR A 144 -11.86 3.40 12.13
N ILE A 145 -12.38 4.03 11.06
CA ILE A 145 -13.11 5.29 11.14
C ILE A 145 -14.43 5.12 11.90
N HIS A 146 -15.15 4.01 11.68
CA HIS A 146 -16.36 3.70 12.43
C HIS A 146 -16.08 3.59 13.93
N ALA A 147 -14.99 2.92 14.32
CA ALA A 147 -14.58 2.86 15.72
C ALA A 147 -14.29 4.25 16.31
N ARG A 148 -13.60 5.11 15.56
CA ARG A 148 -13.33 6.51 15.96
C ARG A 148 -14.62 7.27 16.22
N ASP A 149 -15.52 7.28 15.25
CA ASP A 149 -16.72 8.13 15.28
C ASP A 149 -17.70 7.73 16.39
N HIS A 150 -17.73 6.44 16.76
CA HIS A 150 -18.69 5.91 17.72
C HIS A 150 -18.11 5.70 19.13
N TYR A 151 -16.83 5.35 19.24
CA TYR A 151 -16.23 4.90 20.51
C TYR A 151 -15.03 5.71 20.99
N LEU A 152 -14.45 6.63 20.20
CA LEU A 152 -13.36 7.47 20.70
C LEU A 152 -13.91 8.64 21.52
N LYS A 153 -13.33 8.90 22.70
CA LYS A 153 -13.62 10.12 23.46
C LYS A 153 -13.09 11.35 22.71
N PRO A 154 -13.69 12.54 22.88
CA PRO A 154 -13.14 13.78 22.35
C PRO A 154 -11.68 13.99 22.82
N GLY A 155 -10.78 14.26 21.87
CA GLY A 155 -9.33 14.39 22.14
C GLY A 155 -8.60 13.07 22.39
N GLY A 156 -9.26 11.93 22.16
CA GLY A 156 -8.65 10.61 22.25
C GLY A 156 -7.61 10.37 21.15
N ALA A 157 -6.77 9.36 21.35
CA ALA A 157 -5.65 9.05 20.47
C ALA A 157 -5.97 7.94 19.46
N MET A 158 -5.34 8.02 18.29
CA MET A 158 -5.41 7.03 17.23
C MET A 158 -4.02 6.53 16.87
N PHE A 159 -3.84 5.21 16.86
CA PHE A 159 -2.59 4.54 16.52
C PHE A 159 -2.86 3.47 15.43
N PRO A 160 -2.43 3.68 14.17
CA PRO A 160 -1.72 4.86 13.64
C PRO A 160 -2.57 6.14 13.65
N SER A 161 -1.91 7.30 13.66
CA SER A 161 -2.55 8.63 13.68
C SER A 161 -2.83 9.16 12.27
N SER A 162 -1.95 8.87 11.32
CA SER A 162 -2.11 9.23 9.91
C SER A 162 -1.34 8.27 9.01
N GLY A 163 -1.66 8.30 7.72
CA GLY A 163 -0.95 7.58 6.67
C GLY A 163 -0.65 8.48 5.47
N GLY A 164 0.49 8.28 4.83
CA GLY A 164 0.87 8.96 3.60
C GLY A 164 1.00 7.95 2.47
N ILE A 165 0.31 8.16 1.36
CA ILE A 165 0.48 7.38 0.12
C ILE A 165 1.48 8.09 -0.76
N PHE A 166 2.46 7.36 -1.25
CA PHE A 166 3.47 7.85 -2.17
C PHE A 166 3.28 7.20 -3.52
N LEU A 167 3.29 8.01 -4.57
CA LEU A 167 3.34 7.55 -5.94
C LEU A 167 4.66 7.98 -6.57
N ALA A 168 5.20 7.18 -7.48
CA ALA A 168 6.40 7.52 -8.22
C ALA A 168 6.44 6.87 -9.61
N PRO A 169 6.93 7.57 -10.65
CA PRO A 169 7.17 6.96 -11.95
C PRO A 169 8.37 6.00 -11.86
N PHE A 170 8.28 4.84 -12.52
CA PHE A 170 9.37 3.85 -12.50
C PHE A 170 9.71 3.30 -13.90
N THR A 171 10.92 2.76 -14.01
CA THR A 171 11.40 1.97 -15.15
C THR A 171 11.73 0.54 -14.71
N ASP A 172 11.14 -0.46 -15.38
CA ASP A 172 11.39 -1.88 -15.14
C ASP A 172 11.02 -2.70 -16.39
N ALA A 173 11.92 -2.72 -17.37
CA ALA A 173 11.72 -3.44 -18.62
C ALA A 173 11.73 -4.95 -18.41
N THR A 174 12.42 -5.46 -17.38
CA THR A 174 12.36 -6.89 -17.01
C THR A 174 10.95 -7.28 -16.61
N LEU A 175 10.36 -6.57 -15.63
CA LEU A 175 8.98 -6.84 -15.22
C LEU A 175 8.00 -6.66 -16.38
N TRP A 176 8.15 -5.59 -17.17
CA TRP A 176 7.27 -5.36 -18.32
C TRP A 176 7.39 -6.48 -19.35
N THR A 177 8.60 -6.95 -19.64
CA THR A 177 8.86 -8.03 -20.60
C THR A 177 8.31 -9.36 -20.10
N GLU A 178 8.45 -9.68 -18.81
CA GLU A 178 7.87 -10.86 -18.19
C GLU A 178 6.33 -10.85 -18.29
N THR A 179 5.70 -9.71 -18.00
CA THR A 179 4.25 -9.53 -18.14
C THR A 179 3.81 -9.67 -19.60
N MET A 180 4.51 -9.02 -20.52
CA MET A 180 4.23 -9.10 -21.95
C MET A 180 4.42 -10.52 -22.49
N ALA A 181 5.43 -11.26 -22.03
CA ALA A 181 5.68 -12.64 -22.46
C ALA A 181 4.50 -13.58 -22.15
N LYS A 182 3.82 -13.37 -21.01
CA LYS A 182 2.58 -14.10 -20.67
C LYS A 182 1.47 -13.81 -21.66
N ALA A 183 1.29 -12.55 -22.07
CA ALA A 183 0.30 -12.18 -23.09
C ALA A 183 0.66 -12.76 -24.47
N ARG A 184 1.95 -12.72 -24.85
CA ARG A 184 2.45 -13.23 -26.14
C ARG A 184 2.30 -14.73 -26.33
N PHE A 185 2.08 -15.50 -25.25
CA PHE A 185 1.65 -16.90 -25.38
C PHE A 185 0.44 -17.05 -26.30
N TRP A 186 -0.48 -16.09 -26.29
CA TRP A 186 -1.71 -16.10 -27.08
C TRP A 186 -1.51 -15.65 -28.54
N GLU A 187 -0.31 -15.21 -28.94
CA GLU A 187 0.00 -14.88 -30.34
C GLU A 187 0.27 -16.12 -31.21
N GLN A 188 0.13 -17.32 -30.65
CA GLN A 188 0.37 -18.58 -31.35
C GLN A 188 -0.77 -18.89 -32.34
N ASN A 189 -0.44 -18.86 -33.63
CA ASN A 189 -1.37 -19.18 -34.73
C ASN A 189 -1.62 -20.69 -34.94
N SER A 190 -0.91 -21.58 -34.23
CA SER A 190 -1.03 -23.03 -34.38
C SER A 190 -0.58 -23.79 -33.11
N PHE A 191 -1.16 -23.47 -31.95
CA PHE A 191 -0.97 -24.23 -30.71
C PHE A 191 -1.70 -25.57 -30.81
N TYR A 192 -0.95 -26.65 -31.08
CA TYR A 192 -1.52 -27.97 -31.39
C TYR A 192 -2.59 -27.96 -32.50
N GLY A 193 -2.43 -27.07 -33.49
CA GLY A 193 -3.37 -26.90 -34.59
C GLY A 193 -4.55 -25.95 -34.31
N VAL A 194 -4.52 -25.24 -33.17
CA VAL A 194 -5.52 -24.22 -32.80
C VAL A 194 -4.89 -22.83 -32.87
N ASP A 195 -5.57 -21.89 -33.50
CA ASP A 195 -5.18 -20.48 -33.51
C ASP A 195 -5.68 -19.79 -32.23
N LEU A 196 -4.76 -19.35 -31.37
CA LEU A 196 -5.05 -18.67 -30.10
C LEU A 196 -5.15 -17.15 -30.23
N THR A 197 -4.76 -16.59 -31.37
CA THR A 197 -4.67 -15.14 -31.58
C THR A 197 -5.96 -14.36 -31.32
N PRO A 198 -7.19 -14.91 -31.51
CA PRO A 198 -8.41 -14.19 -31.18
C PRO A 198 -8.53 -13.76 -29.70
N LEU A 199 -7.77 -14.37 -28.79
CA LEU A 199 -7.81 -14.08 -27.35
C LEU A 199 -6.63 -13.20 -26.87
N TYR A 200 -5.74 -12.79 -27.77
CA TYR A 200 -4.52 -12.05 -27.40
C TYR A 200 -4.82 -10.71 -26.71
N ASP A 201 -5.74 -9.92 -27.27
CA ASP A 201 -6.04 -8.58 -26.71
C ASP A 201 -6.69 -8.69 -25.32
N GLU A 202 -7.54 -9.70 -25.11
CA GLU A 202 -8.14 -10.01 -23.80
C GLU A 202 -7.07 -10.45 -22.80
N ALA A 203 -6.19 -11.38 -23.18
CA ALA A 203 -5.08 -11.82 -22.34
C ALA A 203 -4.12 -10.67 -21.98
N LYS A 204 -3.81 -9.80 -22.95
CA LYS A 204 -3.00 -8.60 -22.71
C LYS A 204 -3.69 -7.64 -21.74
N ALA A 205 -4.99 -7.42 -21.88
CA ALA A 205 -5.74 -6.59 -20.95
C ALA A 205 -5.76 -7.19 -19.54
N GLU A 206 -5.95 -8.50 -19.40
CA GLU A 206 -5.91 -9.21 -18.12
C GLU A 206 -4.54 -9.10 -17.45
N MET A 207 -3.46 -9.45 -18.14
CA MET A 207 -2.10 -9.45 -17.57
C MET A 207 -1.66 -8.05 -17.12
N PHE A 208 -1.99 -7.01 -17.89
CA PHE A 208 -1.65 -5.62 -17.53
C PHE A 208 -2.66 -4.96 -16.59
N GLY A 209 -3.85 -5.53 -16.39
CA GLY A 209 -4.87 -5.08 -15.45
C GLY A 209 -4.60 -5.51 -13.99
N GLN A 210 -3.61 -6.38 -13.78
CA GLN A 210 -3.18 -6.87 -12.46
C GLN A 210 -2.08 -5.97 -11.87
N PRO A 211 -2.29 -5.30 -10.72
CA PRO A 211 -1.21 -4.64 -10.01
C PRO A 211 -0.15 -5.64 -9.53
N VAL A 212 1.12 -5.29 -9.67
CA VAL A 212 2.24 -6.16 -9.29
C VAL A 212 2.74 -5.79 -7.90
N VAL A 213 2.50 -6.65 -6.92
CA VAL A 213 2.99 -6.50 -5.54
C VAL A 213 4.35 -7.16 -5.39
N GLY A 214 5.33 -6.42 -4.87
CA GLY A 214 6.68 -6.93 -4.69
C GLY A 214 7.69 -5.86 -4.38
N HIS A 215 8.76 -6.24 -3.67
CA HIS A 215 9.90 -5.35 -3.45
C HIS A 215 10.61 -5.08 -4.76
N PHE A 216 11.17 -3.88 -4.90
CA PHE A 216 11.92 -3.49 -6.09
C PHE A 216 13.08 -2.57 -5.70
N ASP A 217 14.03 -2.34 -6.61
CA ASP A 217 15.19 -1.51 -6.31
C ASP A 217 14.79 -0.03 -6.37
N PRO A 218 15.06 0.81 -5.34
CA PRO A 218 14.76 2.24 -5.39
C PRO A 218 15.30 2.97 -6.61
N ARG A 219 16.40 2.46 -7.20
CA ARG A 219 17.01 3.04 -8.41
C ARG A 219 16.16 2.83 -9.66
N GLN A 220 15.15 1.96 -9.63
CA GLN A 220 14.16 1.85 -10.70
C GLN A 220 13.19 3.04 -10.73
N LEU A 221 13.15 3.87 -9.69
CA LEU A 221 12.38 5.11 -9.71
C LEU A 221 13.00 6.11 -10.70
N ILE A 222 12.15 6.75 -11.50
CA ILE A 222 12.53 7.88 -12.36
C ILE A 222 12.68 9.15 -11.53
N THR A 223 11.84 9.27 -10.49
CA THR A 223 11.87 10.36 -9.52
C THR A 223 11.52 9.78 -8.15
N THR A 224 12.28 10.15 -7.13
CA THR A 224 11.98 9.78 -5.74
C THR A 224 11.14 10.90 -5.12
N PRO A 225 9.89 10.62 -4.67
CA PRO A 225 9.07 11.62 -3.99
C PRO A 225 9.64 11.89 -2.59
N THR A 226 9.60 13.16 -2.17
CA THR A 226 10.03 13.58 -0.82
C THR A 226 8.86 13.78 0.15
N THR A 227 7.63 13.83 -0.37
CA THR A 227 6.40 14.00 0.40
C THR A 227 5.32 13.06 -0.12
N PRO A 228 4.37 12.64 0.72
CA PRO A 228 3.27 11.80 0.26
C PRO A 228 2.44 12.54 -0.80
N THR A 229 2.05 11.82 -1.83
CA THR A 229 1.11 12.29 -2.86
C THR A 229 -0.30 12.46 -2.29
N TYR A 230 -0.65 11.68 -1.27
CA TYR A 230 -1.93 11.79 -0.57
C TYR A 230 -1.77 11.53 0.91
N HIS A 231 -2.20 12.46 1.75
CA HIS A 231 -2.12 12.35 3.21
C HIS A 231 -3.51 12.08 3.78
N VAL A 232 -3.60 11.07 4.66
CA VAL A 232 -4.80 10.66 5.35
C VAL A 232 -4.61 10.90 6.84
N ASP A 233 -5.30 11.91 7.37
CA ASP A 233 -5.42 12.11 8.82
C ASP A 233 -6.55 11.24 9.35
N PHE A 234 -6.22 10.19 10.10
CA PHE A 234 -7.22 9.25 10.60
C PHE A 234 -8.12 9.86 11.67
N ALA A 235 -7.76 11.00 12.28
CA ALA A 235 -8.63 11.70 13.21
C ALA A 235 -9.77 12.46 12.52
N THR A 236 -9.64 12.80 11.23
CA THR A 236 -10.57 13.70 10.54
C THR A 236 -11.17 13.12 9.25
N VAL A 237 -10.51 12.15 8.59
CA VAL A 237 -11.01 11.55 7.34
C VAL A 237 -12.37 10.90 7.53
N THR A 238 -13.26 11.00 6.53
CA THR A 238 -14.58 10.35 6.56
C THR A 238 -14.59 9.08 5.72
N VAL A 239 -15.50 8.15 6.00
CA VAL A 239 -15.71 6.96 5.17
C VAL A 239 -16.02 7.35 3.72
N ASP A 240 -16.85 8.37 3.51
CA ASP A 240 -17.17 8.84 2.15
C ASP A 240 -15.95 9.38 1.40
N ALA A 241 -14.99 10.01 2.10
CA ALA A 241 -13.75 10.47 1.48
C ALA A 241 -12.87 9.30 1.00
N LEU A 242 -12.99 8.12 1.60
CA LEU A 242 -12.28 6.93 1.15
C LEU A 242 -12.94 6.22 -0.04
N LYS A 243 -14.19 6.55 -0.40
CA LYS A 243 -14.88 5.85 -1.50
C LYS A 243 -14.34 6.20 -2.89
N ASP A 244 -13.83 7.41 -3.04
CA ASP A 244 -13.39 7.97 -4.32
C ASP A 244 -12.22 8.94 -4.07
N LEU A 245 -11.01 8.38 -4.12
CA LEU A 245 -9.77 9.06 -3.79
C LEU A 245 -9.10 9.53 -5.08
N THR A 246 -8.68 10.79 -5.16
CA THR A 246 -7.90 11.30 -6.29
C THR A 246 -6.57 11.85 -5.81
N MET A 247 -5.49 11.35 -6.40
CA MET A 247 -4.10 11.66 -6.08
C MET A 247 -3.46 12.33 -7.31
N PRO A 248 -3.54 13.67 -7.44
CA PRO A 248 -2.83 14.37 -8.48
C PRO A 248 -1.32 14.32 -8.21
N PHE A 249 -0.52 14.27 -9.27
CA PHE A 249 0.93 14.29 -9.16
C PHE A 249 1.58 15.07 -10.29
N GLU A 250 2.73 15.64 -9.95
CA GLU A 250 3.65 16.29 -10.88
C GLU A 250 5.06 15.84 -10.49
N PHE A 251 5.74 15.17 -11.41
CA PHE A 251 7.10 14.68 -11.19
C PHE A 251 8.05 15.26 -12.22
N THR A 252 9.25 15.63 -11.81
CA THR A 252 10.32 15.99 -12.76
C THR A 252 11.22 14.79 -12.97
N SER A 253 11.35 14.33 -14.22
CA SER A 253 12.19 13.18 -14.55
C SER A 253 13.66 13.45 -14.27
N SER A 254 14.31 12.56 -13.52
CA SER A 254 15.72 12.72 -13.16
C SER A 254 16.68 12.33 -14.30
N TYR A 255 16.21 11.49 -15.24
CA TYR A 255 16.99 10.99 -16.37
C TYR A 255 16.09 10.69 -17.58
N THR A 256 16.70 10.44 -18.74
CA THR A 256 15.97 10.00 -19.95
C THR A 256 15.77 8.50 -19.92
N GLY A 257 14.55 8.02 -20.17
CA GLY A 257 14.23 6.59 -20.13
C GLY A 257 12.79 6.27 -20.54
N LEU A 258 12.38 5.01 -20.32
CA LEU A 258 11.02 4.56 -20.52
C LEU A 258 10.30 4.44 -19.17
N MET A 259 9.27 5.24 -18.95
CA MET A 259 8.36 5.07 -17.83
C MET A 259 7.45 3.89 -18.12
N HIS A 260 7.65 2.80 -17.40
CA HIS A 260 6.89 1.56 -17.52
C HIS A 260 5.59 1.59 -16.72
N GLY A 261 5.48 2.48 -15.73
CA GLY A 261 4.31 2.58 -14.88
C GLY A 261 4.46 3.56 -13.73
N VAL A 262 3.52 3.47 -12.79
CA VAL A 262 3.53 4.19 -11.51
C VAL A 262 3.65 3.16 -10.37
N ALA A 263 4.60 3.36 -9.47
CA ALA A 263 4.77 2.60 -8.24
C ALA A 263 4.03 3.31 -7.10
N GLY A 264 3.57 2.54 -6.13
CA GLY A 264 2.87 3.04 -4.95
C GLY A 264 3.27 2.31 -3.67
N TRP A 265 3.36 3.05 -2.58
CA TRP A 265 3.60 2.54 -1.23
C TRP A 265 2.98 3.49 -0.20
N PHE A 266 3.12 3.18 1.09
CA PHE A 266 2.62 4.03 2.14
C PHE A 266 3.55 4.09 3.35
N ASP A 267 3.44 5.18 4.09
CA ASP A 267 4.06 5.32 5.41
C ASP A 267 2.96 5.60 6.44
N LEU A 268 3.17 5.16 7.68
CA LEU A 268 2.29 5.41 8.82
C LEU A 268 3.00 6.25 9.87
N GLN A 269 2.24 7.16 10.47
CA GLN A 269 2.72 7.98 11.57
C GLN A 269 1.96 7.65 12.85
N PHE A 270 2.69 7.52 13.96
CA PHE A 270 2.16 7.28 15.29
C PHE A 270 2.47 8.49 16.18
N VAL A 271 1.66 9.53 16.05
CA VAL A 271 1.80 10.80 16.77
C VAL A 271 0.65 10.94 17.76
N PRO A 272 0.92 11.13 19.05
CA PRO A 272 -0.16 11.28 20.02
C PRO A 272 -0.82 12.66 19.89
N PRO A 273 -2.09 12.80 20.29
CA PRO A 273 -2.78 14.08 20.29
C PRO A 273 -2.01 15.15 21.07
N HIS A 274 -1.97 16.38 20.55
CA HIS A 274 -1.31 17.53 21.19
C HIS A 274 0.22 17.37 21.42
N ASN A 275 0.91 16.52 20.65
CA ASN A 275 2.38 16.43 20.71
C ASN A 275 3.07 17.53 19.91
N GLU A 276 3.11 18.75 20.47
CA GLU A 276 3.78 19.89 19.84
C GLU A 276 5.31 19.70 19.67
N ARG A 277 5.90 18.74 20.38
CA ARG A 277 7.37 18.50 20.38
C ARG A 277 7.79 17.30 19.54
N HIS A 278 6.85 16.48 19.07
CA HIS A 278 7.08 15.25 18.31
C HIS A 278 8.13 14.30 18.92
N ASP A 279 8.31 14.34 20.23
CA ASP A 279 9.37 13.63 20.96
C ASP A 279 9.15 12.10 21.05
N THR A 280 7.91 11.66 20.83
CA THR A 280 7.51 10.24 20.85
C THR A 280 6.88 9.80 19.52
N ALA A 281 7.03 10.60 18.46
CA ALA A 281 6.57 10.25 17.12
C ALA A 281 7.35 9.03 16.61
N VAL A 282 6.64 8.04 16.09
CA VAL A 282 7.20 6.86 15.45
C VAL A 282 6.64 6.77 14.04
N GLU A 283 7.47 6.33 13.10
CA GLU A 283 7.11 6.14 11.70
C GLU A 283 7.31 4.68 11.30
N LEU A 284 6.41 4.16 10.47
CA LEU A 284 6.57 2.90 9.74
C LEU A 284 6.53 3.23 8.25
N SER A 285 7.64 3.06 7.55
CA SER A 285 7.70 3.20 6.09
C SER A 285 7.55 1.84 5.41
N THR A 286 6.87 1.81 4.27
CA THR A 286 6.94 0.70 3.31
C THR A 286 7.59 1.12 1.99
N GLY A 287 8.36 2.20 1.98
CA GLY A 287 9.12 2.65 0.83
C GLY A 287 10.11 1.60 0.31
N PRO A 288 10.44 1.62 -0.99
CA PRO A 288 11.37 0.65 -1.57
C PRO A 288 12.81 0.80 -1.02
N ALA A 289 13.13 1.93 -0.40
CA ALA A 289 14.45 2.21 0.19
C ALA A 289 14.55 1.76 1.66
N ASP A 290 13.44 1.39 2.28
CA ASP A 290 13.36 0.97 3.67
C ASP A 290 13.38 -0.56 3.80
N GLU A 291 13.43 -1.04 5.04
CA GLU A 291 13.42 -2.47 5.32
C GLU A 291 12.11 -3.12 4.83
N ARG A 292 12.25 -4.27 4.16
CA ARG A 292 11.13 -4.95 3.52
C ARG A 292 10.07 -5.39 4.54
N THR A 293 8.83 -4.99 4.29
CA THR A 293 7.64 -5.45 5.02
C THR A 293 6.85 -6.49 4.20
N HIS A 294 5.85 -7.14 4.80
CA HIS A 294 4.96 -8.06 4.09
C HIS A 294 4.04 -7.37 3.08
N TRP A 295 3.72 -6.08 3.27
CA TRP A 295 2.93 -5.28 2.32
C TRP A 295 3.65 -5.05 1.00
N GLN A 296 4.99 -5.07 1.01
CA GLN A 296 5.82 -4.71 -0.14
C GLN A 296 5.46 -3.31 -0.67
N GLN A 297 5.69 -3.09 -1.96
CA GLN A 297 5.16 -1.98 -2.74
C GLN A 297 4.29 -2.55 -3.87
N VAL A 298 3.51 -1.68 -4.53
CA VAL A 298 2.70 -2.04 -5.69
C VAL A 298 3.19 -1.28 -6.93
N ARG A 299 3.23 -1.95 -8.09
CA ARG A 299 3.61 -1.38 -9.38
C ARG A 299 2.46 -1.54 -10.38
N PHE A 300 2.03 -0.43 -10.97
CA PHE A 300 0.95 -0.35 -11.97
C PHE A 300 1.57 -0.17 -13.36
N LEU A 301 1.64 -1.24 -14.15
CA LEU A 301 2.28 -1.25 -15.47
C LEU A 301 1.37 -0.69 -16.56
N PHE A 302 1.91 0.20 -17.40
CA PHE A 302 1.25 0.57 -18.64
C PHE A 302 1.47 -0.49 -19.72
N LYS A 303 0.43 -0.76 -20.53
CA LYS A 303 0.50 -1.64 -21.71
C LYS A 303 1.56 -1.15 -22.71
N GLU A 304 1.73 0.16 -22.80
CA GLU A 304 2.74 0.83 -23.62
C GLU A 304 3.56 1.76 -22.71
N PRO A 305 4.89 1.57 -22.59
CA PRO A 305 5.73 2.50 -21.84
C PRO A 305 5.72 3.91 -22.45
N LEU A 306 5.97 4.93 -21.63
CA LEU A 306 6.06 6.34 -22.03
C LEU A 306 7.52 6.78 -22.07
N ALA A 307 8.00 7.29 -23.20
CA ALA A 307 9.35 7.85 -23.28
C ALA A 307 9.39 9.22 -22.60
N VAL A 308 10.30 9.39 -21.64
CA VAL A 308 10.48 10.63 -20.89
C VAL A 308 11.93 11.10 -20.99
N ASN A 309 12.15 12.40 -21.15
CA ASN A 309 13.48 12.99 -21.15
C ASN A 309 13.88 13.44 -19.74
N ALA A 310 15.18 13.48 -19.47
CA ALA A 310 15.71 14.16 -18.29
C ALA A 310 15.15 15.58 -18.21
N THR A 311 14.82 16.03 -16.99
CA THR A 311 14.20 17.32 -16.65
C THR A 311 12.79 17.56 -17.20
N GLN A 312 12.22 16.60 -17.95
CA GLN A 312 10.84 16.70 -18.41
C GLN A 312 9.85 16.49 -17.25
N THR A 313 8.83 17.33 -17.19
CA THR A 313 7.74 17.18 -16.22
C THR A 313 6.72 16.15 -16.69
N ILE A 314 6.33 15.26 -15.79
CA ILE A 314 5.33 14.21 -15.93
C ILE A 314 4.13 14.64 -15.07
N TYR A 315 3.00 14.91 -15.72
CA TYR A 315 1.76 15.32 -15.07
C TYR A 315 0.78 14.15 -15.03
N GLY A 316 -0.02 14.07 -13.98
CA GLY A 316 -1.04 13.04 -13.93
C GLY A 316 -1.91 13.06 -12.69
N TRP A 317 -2.79 12.07 -12.65
CA TRP A 317 -3.55 11.73 -11.45
C TRP A 317 -3.78 10.23 -11.41
N MET A 318 -3.89 9.71 -10.19
CA MET A 318 -4.39 8.37 -9.91
C MET A 318 -5.67 8.49 -9.10
N ARG A 319 -6.76 7.89 -9.60
CA ARG A 319 -8.08 7.90 -8.96
C ARG A 319 -8.46 6.47 -8.56
N CYS A 320 -8.84 6.28 -7.31
CA CYS A 320 -9.15 4.97 -6.72
C CYS A 320 -10.61 5.00 -6.28
N VAL A 321 -11.43 4.18 -6.93
CA VAL A 321 -12.88 4.12 -6.69
C VAL A 321 -13.24 2.77 -6.10
N VAL A 322 -13.98 2.75 -4.98
CA VAL A 322 -14.41 1.50 -4.35
C VAL A 322 -15.22 0.63 -5.31
N ASN A 323 -15.02 -0.67 -5.24
CA ASN A 323 -15.78 -1.66 -6.00
C ASN A 323 -16.44 -2.71 -5.08
N ASP A 324 -17.25 -3.57 -5.68
CA ASP A 324 -18.01 -4.63 -5.02
C ASP A 324 -17.16 -5.83 -4.58
N MET A 325 -15.84 -5.76 -4.81
CA MET A 325 -14.86 -6.79 -4.47
C MET A 325 -14.15 -6.51 -3.14
N ARG A 326 -14.70 -5.63 -2.29
CA ARG A 326 -14.07 -5.14 -1.05
C ARG A 326 -12.69 -4.51 -1.34
N SER A 327 -12.60 -3.79 -2.45
CA SER A 327 -11.35 -3.23 -2.96
C SER A 327 -11.64 -1.96 -3.79
N TYR A 328 -10.68 -1.58 -4.64
CA TYR A 328 -10.72 -0.40 -5.48
C TYR A 328 -10.41 -0.76 -6.93
N THR A 329 -11.10 -0.09 -7.85
CA THR A 329 -10.67 0.03 -9.24
C THR A 329 -9.82 1.29 -9.36
N ILE A 330 -8.61 1.12 -9.89
CA ILE A 330 -7.58 2.15 -9.99
C ILE A 330 -7.56 2.67 -11.43
N TYR A 331 -7.67 3.98 -11.58
CA TYR A 331 -7.55 4.68 -12.86
C TYR A 331 -6.36 5.62 -12.80
N CYS A 332 -5.50 5.61 -13.82
CA CYS A 332 -4.38 6.53 -13.90
C CYS A 332 -4.36 7.21 -15.26
N HIS A 333 -4.10 8.52 -15.26
CA HIS A 333 -3.82 9.30 -16.45
C HIS A 333 -2.47 9.98 -16.27
N VAL A 334 -1.57 9.78 -17.24
CA VAL A 334 -0.25 10.39 -17.27
C VAL A 334 -0.06 11.10 -18.60
N THR A 335 0.51 12.31 -18.57
CA THR A 335 0.90 13.04 -19.77
C THR A 335 2.17 13.89 -19.58
N LEU A 336 2.86 14.15 -20.68
CA LEU A 336 3.99 15.08 -20.75
C LEU A 336 3.57 16.49 -21.21
N ASP A 337 2.27 16.69 -21.49
CA ASP A 337 1.69 17.97 -21.90
C ASP A 337 0.52 18.31 -20.96
N PRO A 338 0.66 19.29 -20.06
CA PRO A 338 -0.36 19.59 -19.06
C PRO A 338 -1.69 20.02 -19.68
N LEU A 339 -1.72 20.53 -20.92
CA LEU A 339 -2.95 20.87 -21.62
C LEU A 339 -3.80 19.65 -22.00
N ARG A 340 -3.21 18.45 -21.95
CA ARG A 340 -3.88 17.18 -22.25
C ARG A 340 -4.37 16.47 -21.00
N LEU A 341 -4.06 16.98 -19.80
CA LEU A 341 -4.50 16.35 -18.55
C LEU A 341 -5.97 16.70 -18.29
N PRO A 342 -6.92 15.74 -18.38
CA PRO A 342 -8.31 16.00 -18.06
C PRO A 342 -8.50 16.19 -16.56
N ASP A 343 -9.54 16.93 -16.17
CA ASP A 343 -9.97 17.01 -14.79
C ASP A 343 -10.43 15.62 -14.29
N PRO A 344 -9.81 15.05 -13.24
CA PRO A 344 -10.16 13.74 -12.70
C PRO A 344 -11.62 13.61 -12.27
N ALA A 345 -12.27 14.71 -11.86
CA ALA A 345 -13.67 14.70 -11.42
C ALA A 345 -14.66 14.52 -12.58
N THR A 346 -14.29 14.95 -13.79
CA THR A 346 -15.13 14.87 -15.00
C THR A 346 -14.64 13.82 -16.00
N ALA A 347 -13.51 13.18 -15.73
CA ALA A 347 -12.96 12.11 -16.54
C ALA A 347 -13.96 10.95 -16.68
N VAL A 348 -14.17 10.49 -17.91
CA VAL A 348 -15.06 9.36 -18.22
C VAL A 348 -14.33 8.06 -17.87
N LEU A 349 -14.77 7.36 -16.82
CA LEU A 349 -14.17 6.14 -16.28
C LEU A 349 -14.91 4.87 -16.70
N ASP A 350 -15.19 4.72 -17.99
CA ASP A 350 -15.89 3.55 -18.54
C ASP A 350 -14.92 2.47 -19.04
N GLY A 351 -15.45 1.40 -19.63
CA GLY A 351 -14.66 0.30 -20.20
C GLY A 351 -13.75 0.71 -21.36
N ALA A 352 -13.92 1.92 -21.92
CA ALA A 352 -13.06 2.48 -22.96
C ALA A 352 -11.99 3.44 -22.40
N PHE A 353 -11.88 3.61 -21.07
CA PHE A 353 -10.88 4.50 -20.47
C PHE A 353 -9.45 4.21 -20.96
N GLU A 354 -9.11 2.92 -21.09
CA GLU A 354 -7.80 2.47 -21.56
C GLU A 354 -7.61 2.56 -23.08
N ALA A 355 -8.70 2.74 -23.85
CA ALA A 355 -8.66 2.88 -25.30
C ALA A 355 -8.07 4.26 -25.66
N THR A 356 -6.75 4.34 -25.61
CA THR A 356 -6.03 5.55 -26.00
C THR A 356 -5.74 5.42 -27.50
N PRO A 357 -6.10 6.40 -28.34
CA PRO A 357 -5.49 6.53 -29.66
C PRO A 357 -3.96 6.53 -29.51
N HIS A 358 -3.20 6.04 -30.50
CA HIS A 358 -1.73 6.09 -30.46
C HIS A 358 -1.23 7.53 -30.27
N ASP A 359 -1.06 7.95 -29.01
CA ASP A 359 -0.57 9.26 -28.60
C ASP A 359 0.80 9.06 -27.93
N PRO A 360 1.88 9.65 -28.45
CA PRO A 360 3.21 9.48 -27.88
C PRO A 360 3.37 10.15 -26.50
N LEU A 361 2.47 11.05 -26.09
CA LEU A 361 2.61 11.87 -24.88
C LEU A 361 1.64 11.50 -23.76
N VAL A 362 0.75 10.52 -23.96
CA VAL A 362 -0.33 10.18 -23.01
C VAL A 362 -0.34 8.69 -22.73
N ARG A 363 -0.45 8.32 -21.45
CA ARG A 363 -0.76 6.95 -21.03
C ARG A 363 -1.93 6.94 -20.08
N ARG A 364 -2.76 5.90 -20.22
CA ARG A 364 -3.86 5.59 -19.34
C ARG A 364 -3.74 4.15 -18.88
N GLY A 365 -4.15 3.87 -17.66
CA GLY A 365 -4.22 2.51 -17.17
C GLY A 365 -5.37 2.31 -16.21
N ARG A 366 -5.92 1.11 -16.23
CA ARG A 366 -7.00 0.67 -15.35
C ARG A 366 -6.58 -0.65 -14.71
N TRP A 367 -6.65 -0.73 -13.38
CA TRP A 367 -6.30 -1.94 -12.65
C TRP A 367 -7.33 -2.26 -11.59
N GLU A 368 -7.45 -3.53 -11.27
CA GLU A 368 -8.26 -4.00 -10.14
C GLU A 368 -7.36 -4.31 -8.95
N LEU A 369 -7.45 -3.52 -7.87
CA LEU A 369 -6.54 -3.68 -6.72
C LEU A 369 -6.71 -5.01 -5.98
N HIS A 370 -7.81 -5.74 -6.21
CA HIS A 370 -8.01 -7.09 -5.68
C HIS A 370 -7.41 -8.19 -6.58
N GLU A 371 -7.07 -7.90 -7.83
CA GLU A 371 -6.46 -8.85 -8.77
C GLU A 371 -4.93 -8.70 -8.76
N GLN A 372 -4.34 -8.81 -7.58
CA GLN A 372 -2.90 -8.64 -7.42
C GLN A 372 -2.14 -9.86 -7.96
N THR A 373 -1.02 -9.60 -8.62
CA THR A 373 0.01 -10.59 -8.90
C THR A 373 1.26 -10.28 -8.09
N TYR A 374 2.04 -11.30 -7.77
CA TYR A 374 3.19 -11.14 -6.88
C TYR A 374 4.51 -11.38 -7.61
N ASN A 375 5.46 -10.47 -7.44
CA ASN A 375 6.81 -10.56 -7.98
C ASN A 375 7.83 -10.48 -6.84
N TYR A 376 8.56 -11.58 -6.61
CA TYR A 376 9.57 -11.69 -5.55
C TYR A 376 10.99 -11.83 -6.11
N ASN A 377 11.21 -11.40 -7.35
CA ASN A 377 12.49 -11.57 -8.05
C ASN A 377 13.60 -10.69 -7.44
N TYR A 378 13.24 -9.58 -6.79
CA TYR A 378 14.17 -8.73 -6.08
C TYR A 378 14.11 -9.01 -4.57
N ASN A 379 15.26 -9.33 -3.99
CA ASN A 379 15.43 -9.40 -2.54
C ASN A 379 16.67 -8.58 -2.14
N PRO A 380 16.51 -7.43 -1.45
CA PRO A 380 17.63 -6.56 -1.09
C PRO A 380 18.71 -7.28 -0.27
N GLU A 381 18.35 -8.30 0.52
CA GLU A 381 19.30 -9.08 1.33
C GLU A 381 20.21 -10.00 0.50
N LEU A 382 19.77 -10.38 -0.70
CA LEU A 382 20.50 -11.30 -1.59
C LEU A 382 21.24 -10.58 -2.72
N VAL A 383 20.97 -9.29 -2.93
CA VAL A 383 21.62 -8.48 -3.97
C VAL A 383 22.98 -8.04 -3.44
N GLN A 384 24.06 -8.60 -3.99
CA GLN A 384 25.42 -8.13 -3.69
C GLN A 384 25.59 -6.67 -4.12
N PRO A 385 26.43 -5.87 -3.43
CA PRO A 385 26.76 -4.51 -3.86
C PRO A 385 27.26 -4.52 -5.31
N GLY A 386 26.47 -3.98 -6.24
CA GLY A 386 26.77 -3.94 -7.68
C GLY A 386 26.03 -4.97 -8.57
N GLY A 387 25.22 -5.88 -8.02
CA GLY A 387 24.52 -6.91 -8.79
C GLY A 387 23.30 -6.43 -9.59
N HIS A 388 22.64 -5.35 -9.16
CA HIS A 388 21.57 -4.71 -9.91
C HIS A 388 22.09 -3.39 -10.50
N GLN A 389 22.12 -3.30 -11.83
CA GLN A 389 22.37 -2.07 -12.56
C GLN A 389 21.04 -1.53 -13.08
N PRO A 390 20.62 -0.32 -12.67
CA PRO A 390 19.40 0.29 -13.17
C PRO A 390 19.57 0.63 -14.66
N GLU A 391 18.48 0.60 -15.43
CA GLU A 391 18.53 0.72 -16.90
C GLU A 391 19.19 2.01 -17.39
N TYR A 392 19.05 3.12 -16.66
CA TYR A 392 19.72 4.37 -17.02
C TYR A 392 21.25 4.29 -16.89
N ALA A 393 21.78 3.39 -16.05
CA ALA A 393 23.21 3.17 -15.94
C ALA A 393 23.79 2.41 -17.14
N CYS A 394 22.93 1.83 -17.98
CA CYS A 394 23.31 1.20 -19.26
C CYS A 394 23.28 2.21 -20.43
N LEU A 395 22.80 3.43 -20.21
CA LEU A 395 22.90 4.51 -21.18
C LEU A 395 24.29 5.15 -21.05
N TYR A 396 25.09 5.01 -22.12
CA TYR A 396 26.41 5.59 -22.39
C TYR A 396 27.01 6.46 -21.26
N GLN A 397 28.07 5.98 -20.60
CA GLN A 397 28.96 6.88 -19.86
C GLN A 397 29.65 7.78 -20.89
N PRO A 398 29.49 9.12 -20.84
CA PRO A 398 30.30 10.00 -21.65
C PRO A 398 31.76 9.68 -21.33
N GLY A 399 32.54 9.29 -22.35
CA GLY A 399 33.93 8.90 -22.15
C GLY A 399 34.63 9.95 -21.30
N MET A 400 35.12 9.54 -20.13
CA MET A 400 35.99 10.40 -19.32
C MET A 400 37.14 10.84 -20.22
N GLN A 401 37.30 12.14 -20.27
CA GLN A 401 38.21 12.87 -21.12
C GLN A 401 39.62 12.77 -20.53
N ASP A 402 40.17 11.56 -20.47
CA ASP A 402 41.56 11.31 -20.13
C ASP A 402 42.22 10.66 -21.36
N PHE A 403 43.27 11.32 -21.86
CA PHE A 403 44.17 10.99 -22.99
C PHE A 403 44.20 12.07 -24.10
N ILE A 404 44.53 13.30 -23.70
CA ILE A 404 45.31 14.23 -24.54
C ILE A 404 46.54 14.63 -23.72
N GLU A 405 47.53 13.74 -23.62
CA GLU A 405 48.87 14.09 -23.15
C GLU A 405 49.88 12.98 -23.51
N GLU A 406 49.98 12.58 -24.78
CA GLU A 406 51.09 11.70 -25.21
C GLU A 406 51.33 11.75 -26.73
N VAL A 407 51.36 12.93 -27.34
CA VAL A 407 51.93 13.11 -28.70
C VAL A 407 52.57 14.50 -28.83
N TYR A 408 53.66 14.78 -28.11
CA TYR A 408 54.51 15.96 -28.36
C TYR A 408 55.97 15.81 -27.88
N GLU A 409 56.58 14.63 -27.95
CA GLU A 409 58.02 14.45 -27.62
C GLU A 409 58.91 13.85 -28.72
N ASP A 410 58.48 13.78 -29.98
CA ASP A 410 59.33 13.28 -31.08
C ASP A 410 59.49 14.25 -32.27
N LEU A 411 59.59 15.56 -32.01
CA LEU A 411 60.04 16.55 -33.01
C LEU A 411 60.82 17.71 -32.35
N VAL A 412 62.06 17.47 -31.92
CA VAL A 412 63.19 18.44 -31.98
C VAL A 412 64.51 17.69 -32.20
#